data_AF-Q6XNL6-F1
#
_entry.id   AF-Q6XNL6-F1
#
_cell.length_a   1.000
_cell.length_b   1.000
_cell.length_c   1.000
_cell.angle_alpha   90.00
_cell.angle_beta   90.00
_cell.angle_gamma   90.00
#
_symmetry.space_group_name_H-M   'P 1'
#
loop_
_entity.id
_entity.type
_entity.pdbx_description
1 polymer ?
#
loop_
_entity_poly.entity_id
_entity_poly.type
_entity_poly.pdbx_seq_one_letter_code
_entity_poly.pdbx_strand_id
1 'polypeptide(L)'
;LCNSINPDEAVAYGATIQAAIMSGEDDYENEIQNYLLLDATPLSLGLETDGGLMTVMIPRNTTIPTKKEMVLSTDSDNQPCIRIRVYEGEGSITRDNHLLGEFEFSVIPAPRGVPQITVCFSVDWNGILNVSA
;
A
#
# COMPACT_ATOMS: atom_id res chain seq x y z
N LEU A 1 28.25 -17.77 12.08
CA LEU A 1 27.75 -17.01 10.92
C LEU A 1 27.47 -18.00 9.79
N CYS A 2 26.32 -17.85 9.15
CA CYS A 2 25.80 -18.77 8.15
C CYS A 2 26.54 -18.59 6.82
N ASN A 3 27.74 -19.17 6.67
CA ASN A 3 28.56 -19.06 5.45
C ASN A 3 28.19 -20.12 4.39
N SER A 4 26.96 -20.65 4.42
CA SER A 4 26.56 -21.77 3.56
C SER A 4 26.08 -21.33 2.16
N ILE A 5 25.87 -20.04 1.94
CA ILE A 5 25.30 -19.50 0.71
C ILE A 5 26.20 -18.36 0.22
N ASN A 6 26.51 -18.35 -1.07
CA ASN A 6 27.29 -17.30 -1.71
C ASN A 6 26.47 -15.99 -1.75
N PRO A 7 26.90 -14.90 -1.09
CA PRO A 7 26.16 -13.65 -1.07
C PRO A 7 25.99 -13.01 -2.46
N ASP A 8 26.92 -13.28 -3.37
CA ASP A 8 26.90 -12.70 -4.72
C ASP A 8 25.84 -13.36 -5.62
N GLU A 9 25.42 -14.58 -5.29
CA GLU A 9 24.50 -15.39 -6.10
C GLU A 9 23.14 -15.60 -5.42
N ALA A 10 23.04 -15.38 -4.11
CA ALA A 10 21.85 -15.67 -3.30
C ALA A 10 20.57 -15.01 -3.86
N VAL A 11 20.67 -13.75 -4.30
CA VAL A 11 19.53 -12.99 -4.85
C VAL A 11 19.07 -13.60 -6.17
N ALA A 12 20.02 -13.97 -7.05
CA ALA A 12 19.70 -14.57 -8.33
C ALA A 12 19.00 -15.94 -8.16
N TYR A 13 19.54 -16.79 -7.29
CA TYR A 13 18.91 -18.09 -6.98
C TYR A 13 17.50 -17.94 -6.43
N GLY A 14 17.28 -17.04 -5.47
CA GLY A 14 15.95 -16.78 -4.90
C GLY A 14 14.95 -16.28 -5.93
N ALA A 15 15.37 -15.36 -6.81
CA ALA A 15 14.53 -14.85 -7.89
C ALA A 15 14.17 -15.94 -8.92
N THR A 16 15.11 -16.83 -9.25
CA THR A 16 14.84 -17.97 -10.16
C THR A 16 13.80 -18.93 -9.57
N ILE A 17 13.90 -19.26 -8.28
CA ILE A 17 12.90 -20.11 -7.61
C ILE A 17 11.53 -19.43 -7.60
N GLN A 18 11.47 -18.13 -7.29
CA GLN A 18 10.22 -17.38 -7.31
C GLN A 18 9.60 -17.33 -8.71
N ALA A 19 10.41 -17.14 -9.75
CA ALA A 19 9.95 -17.18 -11.14
C ALA A 19 9.40 -18.57 -11.51
N ALA A 20 10.06 -19.66 -11.10
CA ALA A 20 9.58 -21.02 -11.34
C ALA A 20 8.22 -21.27 -10.65
N ILE A 21 8.04 -20.80 -9.40
CA ILE A 21 6.76 -20.88 -8.67
C ILE A 21 5.65 -20.12 -9.42
N MET A 22 5.96 -18.92 -9.93
CA MET A 22 4.98 -18.08 -10.65
C MET A 22 4.66 -18.61 -12.06
N SER A 23 5.62 -19.26 -12.73
CA SER A 23 5.43 -19.83 -14.08
C SER A 23 4.60 -21.11 -14.09
N GLY A 24 4.46 -21.79 -12.94
CA GLY A 24 3.70 -23.04 -12.85
C GLY A 24 4.31 -24.18 -13.66
N GLU A 25 5.63 -24.19 -13.87
CA GLU A 25 6.31 -25.30 -14.54
C GLU A 25 6.31 -26.53 -13.61
N ASP A 26 5.47 -27.52 -13.95
CA ASP A 26 5.14 -28.71 -13.15
C ASP A 26 6.28 -29.75 -13.03
N ASP A 27 7.44 -29.54 -13.67
CA ASP A 27 8.51 -30.55 -13.69
C ASP A 27 9.22 -30.78 -12.33
N TYR A 28 8.95 -29.92 -11.33
CA TYR A 28 9.47 -30.01 -9.96
C TYR A 28 8.36 -30.29 -8.94
N GLU A 29 7.51 -31.26 -9.28
CA GLU A 29 6.17 -31.52 -8.71
C GLU A 29 6.07 -31.82 -7.20
N ASN A 30 7.18 -31.96 -6.43
CA ASN A 30 7.09 -32.37 -5.02
C ASN A 30 7.74 -31.41 -4.00
N GLU A 31 8.80 -30.68 -4.34
CA GLU A 31 9.48 -29.80 -3.38
C GLU A 31 9.06 -28.32 -3.52
N ILE A 32 8.74 -27.86 -4.74
CA ILE A 32 8.50 -26.43 -5.00
C ILE A 32 7.05 -26.01 -4.69
N GLN A 33 6.09 -26.93 -4.83
CA GLN A 33 4.67 -26.65 -4.56
C GLN A 33 4.35 -26.40 -3.07
N ASN A 34 5.28 -26.70 -2.16
CA ASN A 34 5.10 -26.51 -0.72
C ASN A 34 5.60 -25.15 -0.20
N TYR A 35 6.12 -24.26 -1.06
CA TYR A 35 6.54 -22.93 -0.65
C TYR A 35 5.36 -21.95 -0.63
N LEU A 36 5.16 -21.29 0.53
CA LEU A 36 4.29 -20.14 0.67
C LEU A 36 5.15 -18.90 0.90
N LEU A 37 5.17 -17.99 -0.07
CA LEU A 37 5.80 -16.69 0.10
C LEU A 37 4.79 -15.69 0.67
N LEU A 38 5.09 -15.14 1.83
CA LEU A 38 4.34 -14.04 2.43
C LEU A 38 5.28 -12.85 2.54
N ASP A 39 5.04 -11.84 1.73
CA ASP A 39 5.74 -10.57 1.80
C ASP A 39 4.92 -9.55 2.61
N ALA A 40 5.52 -8.43 2.99
CA ALA A 40 4.88 -7.40 3.79
C ALA A 40 5.28 -5.98 3.38
N THR A 41 4.41 -5.01 3.66
CA THR A 41 4.68 -3.59 3.37
C THR A 41 5.89 -3.08 4.16
N PRO A 42 6.87 -2.39 3.52
CA PRO A 42 8.05 -1.90 4.23
C PRO A 42 7.76 -0.71 5.15
N LEU A 43 6.83 0.16 4.74
CA LEU A 43 6.43 1.38 5.45
C LEU A 43 4.91 1.48 5.52
N SER A 44 4.42 2.32 6.44
CA SER A 44 3.01 2.62 6.58
C SER A 44 2.52 3.50 5.44
N LEU A 45 1.36 3.15 4.89
CA LEU A 45 0.69 3.87 3.82
C LEU A 45 -0.58 4.52 4.37
N GLY A 46 -0.84 5.75 3.97
CA GLY A 46 -1.95 6.51 4.51
C GLY A 46 -2.21 7.79 3.74
N LEU A 47 -3.10 8.60 4.30
CA LEU A 47 -3.58 9.84 3.70
C LEU A 47 -3.47 11.01 4.67
N GLU A 48 -3.39 12.21 4.11
CA GLU A 48 -3.45 13.45 4.88
C GLU A 48 -4.89 13.73 5.35
N THR A 49 -5.05 13.97 6.64
CA THR A 49 -6.27 14.51 7.23
C THR A 49 -6.08 15.96 7.67
N ASP A 50 -7.17 16.64 8.03
CA ASP A 50 -7.14 18.01 8.53
C ASP A 50 -6.05 18.22 9.60
N GLY A 51 -5.39 19.38 9.53
CA GLY A 51 -4.24 19.70 10.37
C GLY A 51 -2.89 19.12 9.95
N GLY A 52 -2.78 18.50 8.76
CA GLY A 52 -1.52 17.97 8.22
C GLY A 52 -1.03 16.71 8.94
N LEU A 53 -1.97 15.97 9.52
CA LEU A 53 -1.71 14.71 10.22
C LEU A 53 -1.83 13.53 9.26
N MET A 54 -0.99 12.53 9.50
CA MET A 54 -1.00 11.28 8.74
C MET A 54 -2.02 10.32 9.35
N THR A 55 -3.04 9.94 8.58
CA THR A 55 -3.94 8.85 8.94
C THR A 55 -3.51 7.57 8.24
N VAL A 56 -2.99 6.62 9.02
CA VAL A 56 -2.46 5.35 8.52
C VAL A 56 -3.61 4.42 8.13
N MET A 57 -3.62 3.99 6.88
CA MET A 57 -4.58 3.05 6.31
C MET A 57 -4.05 1.61 6.35
N ILE A 58 -2.81 1.42 5.92
CA ILE A 58 -2.11 0.14 5.91
C ILE A 58 -0.82 0.34 6.72
N PRO A 59 -0.70 -0.26 7.92
CA PRO A 59 0.53 -0.13 8.72
C PRO A 59 1.69 -0.89 8.05
N ARG A 60 2.93 -0.49 8.39
CA ARG A 60 4.12 -1.26 8.01
C ARG A 60 4.03 -2.71 8.50
N ASN A 61 4.77 -3.59 7.84
CA ASN A 61 4.76 -5.03 8.08
C ASN A 61 3.37 -5.68 7.92
N THR A 62 2.47 -5.07 7.15
CA THR A 62 1.20 -5.73 6.78
C THR A 62 1.46 -6.70 5.65
N THR A 63 1.02 -7.95 5.82
CA THR A 63 1.14 -8.98 4.78
C THR A 63 0.44 -8.54 3.49
N ILE A 64 1.12 -8.68 2.35
CA ILE A 64 0.57 -8.41 1.02
C ILE A 64 0.15 -9.73 0.36
N PRO A 65 -0.92 -9.74 -0.46
CA PRO A 65 -1.75 -8.61 -0.85
C PRO A 65 -2.71 -8.16 0.27
N THR A 66 -3.05 -6.88 0.30
CA THR A 66 -3.98 -6.33 1.30
C THR A 66 -4.85 -5.21 0.72
N LYS A 67 -6.05 -5.05 1.28
CA LYS A 67 -7.01 -4.03 0.89
C LYS A 67 -7.61 -3.37 2.13
N LYS A 68 -7.65 -2.04 2.16
CA LYS A 68 -8.25 -1.23 3.22
C LYS A 68 -9.07 -0.10 2.65
N GLU A 69 -10.24 0.11 3.23
CA GLU A 69 -11.21 1.12 2.78
C GLU A 69 -11.55 2.03 3.96
N MET A 70 -11.68 3.33 3.68
CA MET A 70 -12.07 4.34 4.64
C MET A 70 -13.01 5.34 3.98
N VAL A 71 -14.08 5.66 4.69
CA VAL A 71 -15.03 6.70 4.25
C VAL A 71 -14.51 8.04 4.74
N LEU A 72 -14.29 8.95 3.79
CA LEU A 72 -13.94 10.36 4.03
C LEU A 72 -15.13 11.25 3.70
N SER A 73 -15.09 12.47 4.24
CA SER A 73 -16.08 13.51 3.96
C SER A 73 -15.41 14.88 3.91
N THR A 74 -16.18 15.93 3.62
CA THR A 74 -15.71 17.32 3.62
C THR A 74 -15.37 17.78 5.04
N ASP A 75 -14.29 18.56 5.15
CA ASP A 75 -13.83 19.14 6.42
C ASP A 75 -14.49 20.50 6.71
N SER A 76 -15.09 21.13 5.69
CA SER A 76 -15.75 22.43 5.80
C SER A 76 -17.11 22.47 5.09
N ASP A 77 -18.00 23.34 5.57
CA ASP A 77 -19.29 23.61 4.92
C ASP A 77 -19.08 24.24 3.54
N ASN A 78 -19.84 23.78 2.55
CA ASN A 78 -19.80 24.26 1.17
C ASN A 78 -18.42 24.14 0.50
N GLN A 79 -17.59 23.19 0.94
CA GLN A 79 -16.31 22.89 0.32
C GLN A 79 -16.53 22.46 -1.15
N PRO A 80 -15.89 23.14 -2.14
CA PRO A 80 -16.14 22.87 -3.56
C PRO A 80 -15.37 21.64 -4.10
N CYS A 81 -14.33 21.21 -3.39
CA CYS A 81 -13.48 20.10 -3.82
C CYS A 81 -12.87 19.36 -2.61
N ILE A 82 -12.71 18.05 -2.74
CA ILE A 82 -12.01 17.19 -1.77
C ILE A 82 -10.65 16.83 -2.37
N ARG A 83 -9.58 17.13 -1.63
CA ARG A 83 -8.20 16.86 -2.02
C ARG A 83 -7.65 15.73 -1.16
N ILE A 84 -7.23 14.65 -1.78
CA ILE A 84 -6.65 13.49 -1.10
C ILE A 84 -5.19 13.39 -1.51
N ARG A 85 -4.32 13.44 -0.50
CA ARG A 85 -2.89 13.24 -0.66
C ARG A 85 -2.49 11.95 0.02
N VAL A 86 -1.74 11.13 -0.70
CA VAL A 86 -1.30 9.81 -0.29
C VAL A 86 0.17 9.86 0.08
N TYR A 87 0.50 9.31 1.25
CA TYR A 87 1.85 9.33 1.80
C TYR A 87 2.33 7.94 2.19
N GLU A 88 3.65 7.80 2.24
CA GLU A 88 4.38 6.67 2.79
C GLU A 88 5.33 7.16 3.89
N GLY A 89 5.28 6.55 5.08
CA GLY A 89 6.17 6.88 6.19
C GLY A 89 5.56 6.67 7.57
N GLU A 90 6.38 6.84 8.60
CA GLU A 90 6.04 6.59 10.01
C GLU A 90 5.88 7.88 10.83
N GLY A 91 6.07 9.04 10.22
CA GLY A 91 5.88 10.34 10.86
C GLY A 91 4.40 10.59 11.14
N SER A 92 4.09 11.18 12.30
CA SER A 92 2.73 11.59 12.65
C SER A 92 2.24 12.80 11.83
N ILE A 93 3.18 13.59 11.30
CA ILE A 93 2.92 14.78 10.47
C ILE A 93 3.30 14.44 9.03
N THR A 94 2.42 14.74 8.07
CA THR A 94 2.60 14.36 6.66
C THR A 94 3.83 14.99 6.01
N ARG A 95 4.26 16.16 6.49
CA ARG A 95 5.46 16.86 6.00
C ARG A 95 6.75 16.06 6.21
N ASP A 96 6.78 15.18 7.20
CA ASP A 96 7.95 14.35 7.51
C ASP A 96 7.91 13.00 6.76
N ASN A 97 6.83 12.74 6.01
CA ASN A 97 6.62 11.54 5.22
C ASN A 97 6.82 11.80 3.72
N HIS A 98 6.92 10.72 2.94
CA HIS A 98 7.07 10.78 1.50
C HIS A 98 5.71 10.89 0.80
N LEU A 99 5.49 11.95 0.02
CA LEU A 99 4.28 12.11 -0.81
C LEU A 99 4.38 11.18 -2.02
N LEU A 100 3.46 10.22 -2.12
CA LEU A 100 3.35 9.31 -3.27
C LEU A 100 2.52 9.92 -4.40
N GLY A 101 1.47 10.68 -4.06
CA GLY A 101 0.58 11.24 -5.05
C GLY A 101 -0.57 12.03 -4.45
N GLU A 102 -1.29 12.72 -5.33
CA GLU A 102 -2.41 13.58 -4.96
C GLU A 102 -3.49 13.54 -6.04
N PHE A 103 -4.74 13.55 -5.62
CA PHE A 103 -5.90 13.68 -6.50
C PHE A 103 -6.98 14.54 -5.86
N GLU A 104 -7.78 15.19 -6.70
CA GLU A 104 -8.83 16.13 -6.28
C GLU A 104 -10.15 15.78 -6.97
N PHE A 105 -11.24 15.81 -6.20
CA PHE A 105 -12.60 15.60 -6.69
C PHE A 105 -13.43 16.85 -6.47
N SER A 106 -14.09 17.34 -7.51
CA SER A 106 -15.10 18.38 -7.38
C SER A 106 -16.37 17.81 -6.74
N VAL A 107 -16.88 18.47 -5.71
CA VAL A 107 -18.10 18.07 -5.01
C VAL A 107 -19.12 19.21 -5.02
N ILE A 108 -20.41 18.86 -4.97
CA ILE A 108 -21.47 19.85 -4.87
C ILE A 108 -21.40 20.51 -3.49
N PRO A 109 -21.43 21.85 -3.38
CA PRO A 109 -21.45 22.54 -2.10
C PRO A 109 -22.59 22.02 -1.22
N ALA A 110 -22.22 21.38 -0.12
CA ALA A 110 -23.13 20.79 0.84
C ALA A 110 -22.60 21.04 2.26
N PRO A 111 -23.43 20.89 3.31
CA PRO A 111 -22.96 20.92 4.68
C PRO A 111 -21.84 19.90 4.93
N ARG A 112 -20.95 20.21 5.86
CA ARG A 112 -19.86 19.32 6.29
C ARG A 112 -20.40 17.94 6.64
N GLY A 113 -19.72 16.89 6.20
CA GLY A 113 -20.12 15.51 6.53
C GLY A 113 -21.14 14.87 5.57
N VAL A 114 -21.77 15.65 4.67
CA VAL A 114 -22.81 15.15 3.74
C VAL A 114 -22.21 14.42 2.54
N PRO A 115 -21.21 14.97 1.82
CA PRO A 115 -20.54 14.22 0.75
C PRO A 115 -19.69 13.11 1.36
N GLN A 116 -19.93 11.86 1.01
CA GLN A 116 -19.14 10.72 1.47
C GLN A 116 -18.41 10.08 0.29
N ILE A 117 -17.10 9.90 0.42
CA ILE A 117 -16.24 9.27 -0.59
C ILE A 117 -15.53 8.08 0.08
N THR A 118 -15.53 6.92 -0.57
CA THR A 118 -14.88 5.73 -0.04
C THR A 118 -13.52 5.56 -0.68
N VAL A 119 -12.47 5.94 0.05
CA VAL A 119 -11.10 5.75 -0.42
C VAL A 119 -10.64 4.34 -0.10
N CYS A 120 -10.18 3.63 -1.13
CA CYS A 120 -9.67 2.29 -1.07
C CYS A 120 -8.17 2.27 -1.39
N PHE A 121 -7.40 1.70 -0.48
CA PHE A 121 -5.99 1.38 -0.66
C PHE A 121 -5.88 -0.12 -0.90
N SER A 122 -5.23 -0.50 -2.00
CA SER A 122 -4.94 -1.91 -2.30
C SER A 122 -3.47 -2.06 -2.66
N VAL A 123 -2.81 -3.03 -2.04
CA VAL A 123 -1.44 -3.42 -2.35
C VAL A 123 -1.47 -4.83 -2.92
N ASP A 124 -0.95 -5.00 -4.12
CA ASP A 124 -0.92 -6.29 -4.80
C ASP A 124 0.26 -7.18 -4.35
N TRP A 125 0.39 -8.36 -4.95
CA TRP A 125 1.47 -9.31 -4.67
C TRP A 125 2.88 -8.80 -5.01
N ASN A 126 2.99 -7.76 -5.85
CA ASN A 126 4.25 -7.13 -6.21
C ASN A 126 4.59 -5.95 -5.29
N GLY A 127 3.73 -5.63 -4.32
CA GLY A 127 3.89 -4.45 -3.47
C GLY A 127 3.44 -3.14 -4.13
N ILE A 128 2.73 -3.19 -5.26
CA ILE A 128 2.28 -1.98 -5.96
C ILE A 128 1.01 -1.46 -5.29
N LEU A 129 1.04 -0.19 -4.88
CA LEU A 129 -0.11 0.51 -4.31
C LEU A 129 -1.02 1.04 -5.42
N ASN A 130 -2.30 0.63 -5.35
CA ASN A 130 -3.39 1.22 -6.11
C ASN A 130 -4.36 1.91 -5.15
N VAL A 131 -4.60 3.21 -5.38
CA VAL A 131 -5.57 4.01 -4.62
C VAL A 131 -6.74 4.38 -5.52
N SER A 132 -7.95 4.09 -5.06
CA SER A 132 -9.21 4.44 -5.73
C SER A 132 -10.15 5.14 -4.75
N ALA A 133 -11.11 5.94 -5.25
CA ALA A 133 -12.08 6.68 -4.44
C ALA A 133 -13.47 6.69 -5.10
#